data_AF-A0A931A9Q6-F1
#
_entry.id   AF-A0A931A9Q6-F1
#
_cell.length_a   1.000
_cell.length_b   1.000
_cell.length_c   1.000
_cell.angle_alpha   90.00
_cell.angle_beta   90.00
_cell.angle_gamma   90.00
#
_symmetry.space_group_name_H-M   'P 1'
#
loop_
_entity.id
_entity.type
_entity.pdbx_description
1 polymer ?
#
loop_
_entity_poly.entity_id
_entity_poly.type
_entity_poly.pdbx_seq_one_letter_code
_entity_poly.pdbx_strand_id
1 'polypeptide(L)'
;MSIRMAALSTTFALAALAAAAPSAQAAQAAAQSVQADGSPCGPQYQHNGRTVQNCPDWSPSGSIPVYGSNAKGTVVGYIDPAGTDWYVCEVTGASHTVGEYRNYWWALTMADNHKWGYVSEVYFRGGGNDQDDGGLRECRGAGGPGGRPTR
;
A
#
# COMPACT_ATOMS: atom_id res chain seq x y z
N MET A 1 31.63 -16.95 -60.95
CA MET A 1 31.96 -15.51 -60.94
C MET A 1 32.42 -15.15 -59.55
N SER A 2 33.72 -14.94 -59.40
CA SER A 2 34.39 -14.55 -58.16
C SER A 2 34.72 -13.07 -58.22
N ILE A 3 34.44 -12.31 -57.17
CA ILE A 3 35.20 -11.10 -56.86
C ILE A 3 35.48 -11.08 -55.35
N ARG A 4 36.77 -11.15 -55.03
CA ARG A 4 37.37 -10.81 -53.73
C ARG A 4 37.86 -9.36 -53.83
N MET A 5 37.78 -8.59 -52.74
CA MET A 5 38.66 -7.47 -52.34
C MET A 5 38.18 -7.00 -50.95
N ALA A 6 38.88 -7.28 -49.85
CA ALA A 6 40.14 -6.72 -49.34
C ALA A 6 39.96 -5.42 -48.53
N ALA A 7 40.21 -5.58 -47.23
CA ALA A 7 40.56 -4.69 -46.12
C ALA A 7 40.66 -3.16 -46.32
N LEU A 8 40.32 -2.42 -45.27
CA LEU A 8 41.27 -1.49 -44.61
C LEU A 8 40.76 -1.07 -43.22
N SER A 9 41.63 -1.29 -42.23
CA SER A 9 41.52 -0.86 -40.84
C SER A 9 41.85 0.63 -40.72
N THR A 10 41.06 1.39 -39.96
CA THR A 10 41.58 2.62 -39.31
C THR A 10 40.82 2.90 -38.02
N THR A 11 41.53 2.72 -36.91
CA THR A 11 41.24 3.20 -35.56
C THR A 11 41.19 4.73 -35.51
N PHE A 12 40.15 5.29 -34.89
CA PHE A 12 40.26 6.54 -34.14
C PHE A 12 39.55 6.38 -32.80
N ALA A 13 40.36 6.35 -31.74
CA ALA A 13 39.92 6.53 -30.39
C ALA A 13 39.49 8.00 -30.21
N LEU A 14 38.25 8.22 -29.80
CA LEU A 14 37.88 9.38 -28.99
C LEU A 14 37.36 8.85 -27.65
N ALA A 15 38.30 8.71 -26.71
CA ALA A 15 37.99 8.73 -25.30
C ALA A 15 37.57 10.17 -24.95
N ALA A 16 36.28 10.45 -25.02
CA ALA A 16 35.71 11.63 -24.38
C ALA A 16 35.36 11.26 -22.94
N LEU A 17 36.21 11.68 -22.00
CA LEU A 17 35.85 11.78 -20.59
C LEU A 17 34.72 12.81 -20.46
N ALA A 18 33.47 12.34 -20.51
CA ALA A 18 32.34 13.10 -20.01
C ALA A 18 32.21 12.81 -18.51
N ALA A 19 32.97 13.55 -17.69
CA ALA A 19 32.69 13.69 -16.26
C ALA A 19 31.41 14.53 -16.11
N ALA A 20 30.25 13.92 -16.33
CA ALA A 20 28.96 14.50 -16.01
C ALA A 20 28.60 14.10 -14.57
N ALA A 21 28.38 15.12 -13.73
CA ALA A 21 28.22 15.01 -12.29
C ALA A 21 27.11 14.02 -11.86
N PRO A 22 27.40 13.08 -10.95
CA PRO A 22 26.38 12.24 -10.33
C PRO A 22 25.72 13.01 -9.17
N SER A 23 24.89 13.99 -9.48
CA SER A 23 24.15 14.72 -8.43
C SER A 23 22.67 14.95 -8.73
N ALA A 24 22.15 14.47 -9.88
CA ALA A 24 20.73 14.61 -10.23
C ALA A 24 19.87 13.38 -9.85
N GLN A 25 20.43 12.17 -9.75
CA GLN A 25 19.63 10.98 -9.41
C GLN A 25 19.18 10.92 -7.94
N ALA A 26 19.81 11.67 -7.03
CA ALA A 26 19.41 11.69 -5.62
C ALA A 26 18.10 12.48 -5.39
N ALA A 27 17.76 13.43 -6.27
CA ALA A 27 16.53 14.21 -6.17
C ALA A 27 15.28 13.46 -6.68
N GLN A 28 15.46 12.44 -7.53
CA GLN A 28 14.36 11.63 -8.07
C GLN A 28 13.85 10.57 -7.09
N ALA A 29 14.62 10.24 -6.06
CA ALA A 29 14.16 9.39 -4.96
C ALA A 29 13.29 10.14 -3.93
N ALA A 30 13.39 11.47 -3.87
CA ALA A 30 12.67 12.31 -2.90
C ALA A 30 11.31 12.82 -3.42
N ALA A 31 11.02 12.58 -4.70
CA ALA A 31 9.73 12.88 -5.31
C ALA A 31 8.97 11.57 -5.63
N GLN A 32 8.87 10.68 -4.64
CA GLN A 32 7.65 9.88 -4.56
C GLN A 32 6.55 10.87 -4.20
N SER A 33 6.00 11.50 -5.25
CA SER A 33 4.74 12.20 -5.15
C SER A 33 3.81 11.31 -4.34
N VAL A 34 3.08 11.93 -3.41
CA VAL A 34 1.78 11.45 -2.94
C VAL A 34 0.95 11.25 -4.20
N GLN A 35 1.15 10.13 -4.90
CA GLN A 35 0.24 9.66 -5.92
C GLN A 35 -1.01 9.43 -5.08
N ALA A 36 -2.05 10.22 -5.36
CA ALA A 36 -3.36 9.90 -4.85
C ALA A 36 -3.58 8.42 -5.15
N ASP A 37 -3.99 7.67 -4.13
CA ASP A 37 -4.33 6.27 -4.25
C ASP A 37 -5.15 6.08 -5.54
N GLY A 38 -4.75 5.13 -6.41
CA GLY A 38 -5.43 4.88 -7.68
C GLY A 38 -6.87 4.38 -7.50
N SER A 39 -7.28 4.04 -6.29
CA SER A 39 -8.61 3.55 -5.93
C SER A 39 -8.96 3.90 -4.48
N PRO A 40 -9.05 5.21 -4.14
CA PRO A 40 -9.24 5.64 -2.76
C PRO A 40 -10.60 5.20 -2.24
N CYS A 41 -10.72 5.04 -0.92
CA CYS A 41 -12.00 4.80 -0.28
C CYS A 41 -13.03 5.89 -0.62
N GLY A 42 -14.28 5.47 -0.74
CA GLY A 42 -15.41 6.32 -1.07
C GLY A 42 -15.81 7.29 0.05
N PRO A 43 -16.88 8.08 -0.18
CA PRO A 43 -17.37 9.04 0.80
C PRO A 43 -17.86 8.37 2.08
N GLN A 44 -17.82 9.13 3.18
CA GLN A 44 -18.33 8.69 4.47
C GLN A 44 -19.86 8.48 4.45
N TYR A 45 -20.32 7.40 5.07
CA TYR A 45 -21.72 7.12 5.29
C TYR A 45 -21.97 6.46 6.65
N GLN A 46 -23.23 6.37 7.06
CA GLN A 46 -23.62 5.74 8.31
C GLN A 46 -23.95 4.25 8.12
N HIS A 47 -23.27 3.39 8.87
CA HIS A 47 -23.54 1.96 8.96
C HIS A 47 -23.65 1.55 10.43
N ASN A 48 -24.82 1.04 10.85
CA ASN A 48 -25.06 0.58 12.23
C ASN A 48 -24.59 1.58 13.32
N GLY A 49 -24.91 2.87 13.11
CA GLY A 49 -24.57 3.95 14.03
C GLY A 49 -23.11 4.41 14.00
N ARG A 50 -22.30 3.96 13.02
CA ARG A 50 -20.90 4.36 12.84
C ARG A 50 -20.71 5.05 11.50
N THR A 51 -19.79 6.00 11.49
CA THR A 51 -19.29 6.61 10.25
C THR A 51 -18.20 5.72 9.67
N VAL A 52 -18.48 5.21 8.46
CA VAL A 52 -17.64 4.25 7.72
C VAL A 52 -17.46 4.72 6.28
N GLN A 53 -16.53 4.09 5.56
CA GLN A 53 -16.24 4.32 4.15
C GLN A 53 -16.06 2.99 3.44
N ASN A 54 -16.50 2.89 2.18
CA ASN A 54 -16.27 1.70 1.38
C ASN A 54 -14.91 1.80 0.69
N CYS A 55 -14.07 0.80 0.88
CA CYS A 55 -12.73 0.74 0.33
C CYS A 55 -12.62 -0.44 -0.65
N PRO A 56 -12.14 -0.22 -1.89
CA PRO A 56 -11.82 -1.31 -2.78
C PRO A 56 -10.64 -2.11 -2.23
N ASP A 57 -10.86 -3.38 -1.92
CA ASP A 57 -9.85 -4.28 -1.38
C ASP A 57 -9.65 -5.52 -2.26
N TRP A 58 -8.62 -6.29 -1.91
CA TRP A 58 -8.19 -7.46 -2.64
C TRP A 58 -7.53 -8.46 -1.70
N SER A 59 -7.50 -9.71 -2.12
CA SER A 59 -6.71 -10.75 -1.47
C SER A 59 -6.28 -11.80 -2.49
N PRO A 60 -5.04 -12.30 -2.44
CA PRO A 60 -4.61 -13.39 -3.32
C PRO A 60 -5.36 -14.70 -3.03
N SER A 61 -5.90 -14.88 -1.82
CA SER A 61 -6.67 -16.06 -1.44
C SER A 61 -8.19 -15.87 -1.55
N GLY A 62 -8.66 -14.67 -1.92
CA GLY A 62 -10.08 -14.34 -1.98
C GLY A 62 -10.71 -13.89 -0.65
N SER A 63 -10.04 -14.06 0.48
CA SER A 63 -10.52 -13.60 1.80
C SER A 63 -9.44 -12.81 2.54
N ILE A 64 -9.83 -11.82 3.34
CA ILE A 64 -8.90 -10.91 4.03
C ILE A 64 -8.88 -11.21 5.52
N PRO A 65 -7.71 -11.45 6.14
CA PRO A 65 -7.62 -11.70 7.58
C PRO A 65 -7.85 -10.40 8.38
N VAL A 66 -8.72 -10.48 9.39
CA VAL A 66 -8.95 -9.43 10.37
C VAL A 66 -8.20 -9.78 11.66
N TYR A 67 -7.30 -8.90 12.10
CA TYR A 67 -6.44 -9.09 13.26
C TYR A 67 -7.00 -8.39 14.50
N GLY A 68 -6.85 -8.97 15.69
CA GLY A 68 -7.34 -8.34 16.92
C GLY A 68 -6.62 -7.04 17.31
N SER A 69 -5.50 -6.70 16.66
CA SER A 69 -4.70 -5.49 16.91
C SER A 69 -3.95 -5.06 15.66
N ASN A 70 -3.77 -3.75 15.48
CA ASN A 70 -2.89 -3.13 14.47
C ASN A 70 -1.38 -3.32 14.76
N ALA A 71 -1.01 -3.86 15.93
CA ALA A 71 0.38 -4.21 16.24
C ALA A 71 0.80 -5.58 15.70
N LYS A 72 0.01 -6.16 14.77
CA LYS A 72 0.10 -7.55 14.29
C LYS A 72 -0.20 -8.54 15.42
N GLY A 73 -1.37 -9.18 15.35
CA GLY A 73 -1.89 -10.05 16.42
C GLY A 73 -2.41 -11.38 15.91
N THR A 74 -3.30 -12.01 16.68
CA THR A 74 -4.05 -13.18 16.22
C THR A 74 -5.14 -12.75 15.23
N VAL A 75 -5.37 -13.58 14.21
CA VAL A 75 -6.52 -13.45 13.33
C VAL A 75 -7.78 -13.76 14.15
N VAL A 76 -8.71 -12.82 14.20
CA VAL A 76 -9.97 -12.94 14.93
C VAL A 76 -11.15 -13.28 14.02
N GLY A 77 -11.02 -13.05 12.72
CA GLY A 77 -12.01 -13.36 11.70
C GLY A 77 -11.49 -13.06 10.31
N TYR A 78 -12.38 -13.13 9.33
CA TYR A 78 -12.11 -12.81 7.94
C TYR A 78 -13.22 -11.93 7.36
N ILE A 79 -12.88 -11.22 6.29
CA ILE A 79 -13.82 -10.68 5.31
C ILE A 79 -13.78 -11.64 4.12
N ASP A 80 -14.93 -12.21 3.74
CA ASP A 80 -15.06 -13.19 2.67
C ASP A 80 -16.38 -13.01 1.88
N PRO A 81 -16.33 -12.65 0.59
CA PRO A 81 -15.14 -12.46 -0.24
C PRO A 81 -14.50 -11.07 -0.07
N ALA A 82 -13.23 -10.95 -0.43
CA ALA A 82 -12.61 -9.67 -0.72
C ALA A 82 -13.33 -8.98 -1.90
N GLY A 83 -13.41 -7.66 -1.88
CA GLY A 83 -13.94 -6.84 -2.95
C GLY A 83 -14.06 -5.36 -2.57
N THR A 84 -15.20 -4.96 -2.04
CA THR A 84 -15.45 -3.59 -1.62
C THR A 84 -16.20 -3.64 -0.31
N ASP A 85 -15.46 -3.41 0.76
CA ASP A 85 -15.95 -3.56 2.12
C ASP A 85 -15.87 -2.25 2.88
N TRP A 86 -16.57 -2.19 4.00
CA TRP A 86 -16.64 -0.99 4.81
C TRP A 86 -15.59 -0.99 5.91
N TYR A 87 -14.96 0.16 6.08
CA TYR A 87 -13.93 0.41 7.09
C TYR A 87 -14.27 1.67 7.86
N VAL A 88 -13.91 1.71 9.13
CA VAL A 88 -14.27 2.81 10.03
C VAL A 88 -13.27 3.95 9.90
N CYS A 89 -11.99 3.63 9.98
CA CYS A 89 -10.88 4.58 9.94
C CYS A 89 -9.55 3.85 9.81
N GLU A 90 -8.50 4.57 9.43
CA GLU A 90 -7.11 4.10 9.36
C GLU A 90 -6.26 4.58 10.55
N VAL A 91 -5.21 3.81 10.85
CA VAL A 91 -4.21 4.11 11.87
C VAL A 91 -2.90 3.39 11.56
N THR A 92 -1.77 3.99 11.94
CA THR A 92 -0.46 3.32 11.83
C THR A 92 -0.30 2.19 12.86
N GLY A 93 0.49 1.18 12.50
CA GLY A 93 0.71 0.00 13.32
C GLY A 93 1.99 -0.75 12.93
N ALA A 94 2.00 -2.06 13.14
CA ALA A 94 3.13 -2.92 12.75
C ALA A 94 3.15 -3.15 11.23
N SER A 95 4.33 -3.29 10.63
CA SER A 95 4.43 -3.63 9.22
C SER A 95 3.87 -5.02 8.91
N HIS A 96 3.07 -5.10 7.84
CA HIS A 96 2.51 -6.35 7.32
C HIS A 96 2.84 -6.49 5.83
N THR A 97 3.02 -7.73 5.38
CA THR A 97 3.57 -8.03 4.04
C THR A 97 2.82 -9.19 3.42
N VAL A 98 2.48 -9.04 2.13
CA VAL A 98 1.82 -10.05 1.30
C VAL A 98 2.53 -10.05 -0.06
N GLY A 99 3.30 -11.10 -0.35
CA GLY A 99 4.15 -11.12 -1.54
C GLY A 99 5.19 -9.99 -1.49
N GLU A 100 5.18 -9.14 -2.52
CA GLU A 100 6.06 -7.95 -2.64
C GLU A 100 5.47 -6.68 -2.00
N TYR A 101 4.19 -6.72 -1.60
CA TYR A 101 3.50 -5.57 -1.04
C TYR A 101 3.73 -5.49 0.46
N ARG A 102 3.92 -4.27 0.98
CA ARG A 102 4.05 -3.99 2.40
C ARG A 102 3.29 -2.72 2.77
N ASN A 103 2.62 -2.75 3.91
CA ASN A 103 2.05 -1.56 4.50
C ASN A 103 2.15 -1.60 6.04
N TYR A 104 2.29 -0.43 6.67
CA TYR A 104 2.20 -0.25 8.12
C TYR A 104 0.90 0.46 8.55
N TRP A 105 0.06 0.87 7.59
CA TRP A 105 -1.28 1.38 7.82
C TRP A 105 -2.30 0.24 7.97
N TRP A 106 -3.26 0.47 8.84
CA TRP A 106 -4.27 -0.49 9.25
C TRP A 106 -5.64 0.17 9.33
N ALA A 107 -6.61 -0.46 8.70
CA ALA A 107 -8.00 -0.06 8.72
C ALA A 107 -8.80 -0.87 9.75
N LEU A 108 -9.51 -0.17 10.62
CA LEU A 108 -10.44 -0.77 11.57
C LEU A 108 -11.73 -1.21 10.87
N THR A 109 -12.14 -2.45 11.10
CA THR A 109 -13.35 -3.04 10.52
C THR A 109 -13.94 -4.15 11.40
N MET A 110 -15.06 -4.72 10.97
CA MET A 110 -15.68 -5.90 11.56
C MET A 110 -15.59 -7.07 10.58
N ALA A 111 -15.07 -8.20 11.04
CA ALA A 111 -15.11 -9.46 10.30
C ALA A 111 -16.54 -10.00 10.17
N ASP A 112 -16.78 -10.90 9.23
CA ASP A 112 -18.10 -11.51 8.97
C ASP A 112 -18.64 -12.30 10.17
N ASN A 113 -17.76 -12.72 11.08
CA ASN A 113 -18.14 -13.35 12.34
C ASN A 113 -18.49 -12.36 13.47
N HIS A 114 -18.74 -11.09 13.13
CA HIS A 114 -19.07 -9.98 14.02
C HIS A 114 -17.98 -9.58 15.03
N LYS A 115 -16.73 -10.00 14.83
CA LYS A 115 -15.60 -9.56 15.67
C LYS A 115 -14.93 -8.33 15.07
N TRP A 116 -14.70 -7.34 15.92
CA TRP A 116 -13.93 -6.15 15.58
C TRP A 116 -12.44 -6.46 15.50
N GLY A 117 -11.76 -5.82 14.57
CA GLY A 117 -10.31 -5.88 14.45
C GLY A 117 -9.78 -4.95 13.37
N TYR A 118 -8.59 -5.24 12.89
CA TYR A 118 -7.84 -4.42 11.96
C TYR A 118 -7.41 -5.25 10.76
N VAL A 119 -7.54 -4.66 9.58
CA VAL A 119 -7.02 -5.17 8.31
C VAL A 119 -5.84 -4.29 7.93
N SER A 120 -4.74 -4.89 7.49
CA SER A 120 -3.63 -4.10 6.94
C SER A 120 -4.03 -3.57 5.57
N GLU A 121 -3.71 -2.31 5.30
CA GLU A 121 -3.97 -1.67 4.01
C GLU A 121 -3.13 -2.24 2.85
N VAL A 122 -2.26 -3.23 3.12
CA VAL A 122 -1.69 -4.06 2.05
C VAL A 122 -2.78 -4.72 1.18
N TYR A 123 -3.96 -4.93 1.77
CA TYR A 123 -5.11 -5.52 1.08
C TYR A 123 -5.97 -4.47 0.37
N PHE A 124 -5.63 -3.18 0.43
CA PHE A 124 -6.38 -2.14 -0.28
C PHE A 124 -5.83 -2.00 -1.71
N ARG A 125 -6.70 -1.62 -2.64
CA ARG A 125 -6.32 -1.42 -4.04
C ARG A 125 -5.87 0.02 -4.26
N GLY A 126 -4.91 0.20 -5.16
CA GLY A 126 -4.56 1.51 -5.72
C GLY A 126 -3.48 2.27 -4.94
N GLY A 127 -3.20 1.90 -3.69
CA GLY A 127 -2.12 2.47 -2.89
C GLY A 127 -0.73 1.91 -3.21
N GLY A 128 0.30 2.70 -2.91
CA GLY A 128 1.69 2.26 -2.90
C GLY A 128 2.07 1.55 -1.59
N ASN A 129 3.28 0.99 -1.53
CA ASN A 129 3.81 0.47 -0.28
C ASN A 129 3.91 1.58 0.76
N ASP A 130 3.55 1.27 2.01
CA ASP A 130 3.77 2.14 3.17
C ASP A 130 3.03 3.51 3.08
N GLN A 131 1.93 3.56 2.32
CA GLN A 131 1.05 4.73 2.12
C GLN A 131 -0.32 4.50 2.78
N ASP A 132 -0.92 5.58 3.26
CA ASP A 132 -2.32 5.65 3.69
C ASP A 132 -3.27 5.58 2.49
N ASP A 133 -4.53 5.21 2.74
CA ASP A 133 -5.58 5.39 1.74
C ASP A 133 -6.08 6.84 1.80
N GLY A 134 -5.78 7.62 0.76
CA GLY A 134 -6.13 9.06 0.74
C GLY A 134 -7.64 9.37 0.79
N GLY A 135 -8.50 8.35 0.70
CA GLY A 135 -9.93 8.46 0.93
C GLY A 135 -10.31 8.18 2.38
N LEU A 136 -9.71 7.17 3.03
CA LEU A 136 -10.09 6.71 4.37
C LEU A 136 -9.78 7.77 5.43
N ARG A 137 -10.69 7.97 6.39
CA ARG A 137 -10.42 8.91 7.48
C ARG A 137 -9.49 8.30 8.52
N GLU A 138 -8.61 9.10 9.09
CA GLU A 138 -7.86 8.69 10.28
C GLU A 138 -8.76 8.43 11.51
N CYS A 139 -8.32 7.51 12.37
CA CYS A 139 -8.96 7.23 13.65
C CYS A 139 -8.74 8.40 14.63
N ARG A 140 -9.84 9.00 15.10
CA ARG A 140 -9.77 10.05 16.15
C ARG A 140 -9.47 9.43 17.51
N GLY A 141 -8.24 9.59 17.99
CA GLY A 141 -7.78 9.08 19.29
C GLY A 141 -7.17 7.68 19.18
N ALA A 142 -6.23 7.38 20.08
CA ALA A 142 -5.57 6.08 20.14
C ALA A 142 -6.58 4.99 20.57
N GLY A 143 -7.23 4.35 19.62
CA GLY A 143 -8.11 3.22 19.88
C GLY A 143 -9.45 3.38 19.18
N GLY A 144 -9.66 2.52 18.19
CA GLY A 144 -10.99 2.21 17.67
C GLY A 144 -12.00 1.81 18.76
N PRO A 145 -13.26 1.49 18.39
CA PRO A 145 -14.31 1.07 19.30
C PRO A 145 -13.88 -0.22 20.00
N GLY A 146 -13.37 -0.05 21.23
CA GLY A 146 -12.58 -1.03 21.98
C GLY A 146 -11.40 -0.41 22.75
N GLY A 147 -11.16 0.89 22.57
CA GLY A 147 -10.00 1.61 23.09
C GLY A 147 -9.64 1.29 24.54
N ARG A 148 -8.36 0.95 24.72
CA ARG A 148 -7.62 1.51 25.85
C ARG A 148 -6.39 2.25 25.33
N PRO A 149 -6.41 3.58 25.36
CA PRO A 149 -5.19 4.37 25.42
C PRO A 149 -4.94 4.82 26.86
N THR A 150 -4.05 4.14 27.58
CA THR A 150 -3.30 4.76 28.68
C THR A 150 -1.93 4.08 28.81
N ARG A 151 -0.89 4.93 28.74
CA ARG A 151 0.55 4.72 28.94
C ARG A 151 1.01 3.42 29.58
#